data_AF-A0A8T6ILC7-F1
#
_entry.id   AF-A0A8T6ILC7-F1
#
_cell.length_a   1.000
_cell.length_b   1.000
_cell.length_c   1.000
_cell.angle_alpha   90.00
_cell.angle_beta   90.00
_cell.angle_gamma   90.00
#
_symmetry.space_group_name_H-M   'P 1'
#
loop_
_entity.id
_entity.type
_entity.pdbx_description
1 polymer ?
#
loop_
_entity_poly.entity_id
_entity_poly.type
_entity_poly.pdbx_seq_one_letter_code
_entity_poly.pdbx_strand_id
1 'polypeptide(L)'
;LGLPGPLAFLIAACRPPLGRRGGSAAALVLLALAAIVPAGPARAQSVNDLTATANGPTQIDLAWTAPNLGGGFSADGYEIEVSTTGADGTWTTLVSDTGSAATKYSHTGLTAGTTRYYRLSGMYVRAISDEAAILSSNVASATTDAATEVPDAPTGLTATAKGQTRIDLAWTAPSDAAAAAVTGYRIEVSPSGNAGTWTNLVADTGGTGTTYSHTGLQPDTARHYRVSAINSVGTSEPSTEASATTSPLVAPTGLTATVKGQTRIDLAWTAPDVAAADAPTGYKVEVSLTGA
;
A
#
# COMPACT_ATOMS: atom_id res chain seq x y z
N LEU A 1 -8.39 47.70 -37.81
CA LEU A 1 -9.62 48.42 -37.40
C LEU A 1 -10.79 47.83 -38.17
N GLY A 2 -11.57 46.95 -37.57
CA GLY A 2 -12.86 46.49 -38.10
C GLY A 2 -13.97 47.09 -37.23
N LEU A 3 -14.92 47.77 -37.86
CA LEU A 3 -16.05 48.46 -37.22
C LEU A 3 -17.02 47.46 -36.55
N PRO A 4 -17.71 47.83 -35.45
CA PRO A 4 -18.77 46.99 -34.88
C PRO A 4 -20.05 47.10 -35.73
N GLY A 5 -20.72 45.96 -35.94
CA GLY A 5 -22.02 45.86 -36.62
C GLY A 5 -23.18 46.49 -35.83
N PRO A 6 -24.37 46.67 -36.46
CA PRO A 6 -25.38 47.59 -35.98
C PRO A 6 -26.12 47.07 -34.73
N LEU A 7 -26.32 47.96 -33.76
CA LEU A 7 -27.22 47.79 -32.63
C LEU A 7 -28.68 47.78 -33.13
N ALA A 8 -29.33 46.63 -33.05
CA ALA A 8 -30.78 46.53 -33.28
C ALA A 8 -31.52 46.95 -32.01
N PHE A 9 -32.08 48.16 -31.99
CA PHE A 9 -33.03 48.59 -30.96
C PHE A 9 -34.45 48.18 -31.39
N LEU A 10 -35.09 47.28 -30.63
CA LEU A 10 -36.50 46.98 -30.80
C LEU A 10 -37.33 48.06 -30.06
N ILE A 11 -37.79 49.08 -30.79
CA ILE A 11 -38.70 50.08 -30.24
C ILE A 11 -40.13 49.51 -30.30
N ALA A 12 -40.64 48.98 -29.18
CA ALA A 12 -42.05 48.64 -29.05
C ALA A 12 -42.87 49.92 -28.85
N ALA A 13 -43.38 50.51 -29.95
CA ALA A 13 -44.34 51.61 -29.87
C ALA A 13 -45.74 51.06 -29.58
N CYS A 14 -46.22 51.20 -28.34
CA CYS A 14 -47.58 50.87 -27.98
C CYS A 14 -48.52 51.96 -28.55
N ARG A 15 -49.38 51.61 -29.51
CA ARG A 15 -50.35 52.54 -30.12
C ARG A 15 -51.54 52.70 -29.14
N PRO A 16 -51.89 53.92 -28.69
CA PRO A 16 -53.06 54.09 -27.83
C PRO A 16 -54.35 53.92 -28.65
N PRO A 17 -55.45 53.43 -28.04
CA PRO A 17 -56.73 53.32 -28.74
C PRO A 17 -57.30 54.72 -29.02
N LEU A 18 -57.93 54.87 -30.19
CA LEU A 18 -58.55 56.10 -30.66
C LEU A 18 -59.69 56.54 -29.72
N GLY A 19 -59.53 57.67 -29.04
CA GLY A 19 -60.64 58.30 -28.32
C GLY A 19 -60.28 59.47 -27.41
N ARG A 20 -60.49 60.69 -27.91
CA ARG A 20 -60.51 62.01 -27.23
C ARG A 20 -59.17 62.69 -26.87
N ARG A 21 -59.17 64.00 -27.18
CA ARG A 21 -58.07 64.96 -27.05
C ARG A 21 -57.74 65.23 -25.57
N GLY A 22 -56.44 65.18 -25.22
CA GLY A 22 -55.91 65.84 -24.02
C GLY A 22 -54.70 65.14 -23.39
N GLY A 23 -53.56 65.84 -23.30
CA GLY A 23 -52.53 65.64 -22.27
C GLY A 23 -51.66 64.38 -22.35
N SER A 24 -50.41 64.59 -22.77
CA SER A 24 -49.32 63.61 -22.84
C SER A 24 -48.83 63.11 -21.47
N ALA A 25 -48.57 61.80 -21.34
CA ALA A 25 -47.42 61.25 -20.62
C ALA A 25 -47.27 59.75 -20.98
N ALA A 26 -46.49 59.45 -22.01
CA ALA A 26 -46.04 58.07 -22.24
C ALA A 26 -44.93 57.75 -21.23
N ALA A 27 -45.21 56.84 -20.28
CA ALA A 27 -44.20 56.35 -19.34
C ALA A 27 -43.18 55.49 -20.10
N LEU A 28 -41.92 55.95 -20.13
CA LEU A 28 -40.81 55.23 -20.73
C LEU A 28 -40.33 54.16 -19.75
N VAL A 29 -40.83 52.93 -19.87
CA VAL A 29 -40.30 51.79 -19.11
C VAL A 29 -39.00 51.34 -19.79
N LEU A 30 -37.87 51.71 -19.19
CA LEU A 30 -36.53 51.29 -19.63
C LEU A 30 -36.32 49.84 -19.15
N LEU A 31 -36.71 48.86 -19.97
CA LEU A 31 -36.35 47.46 -19.71
C LEU A 31 -34.87 47.29 -20.10
N ALA A 32 -33.97 47.27 -19.12
CA ALA A 32 -32.58 46.89 -19.34
C ALA A 32 -32.54 45.40 -19.69
N LEU A 33 -32.59 45.08 -20.99
CA LEU A 33 -32.31 43.75 -21.48
C LEU A 33 -30.80 43.54 -21.31
N ALA A 34 -30.40 42.83 -20.26
CA ALA A 34 -29.03 42.34 -20.15
C ALA A 34 -28.77 41.51 -21.41
N ALA A 35 -27.89 41.99 -22.28
CA ALA A 35 -27.42 41.19 -23.39
C ALA A 35 -26.75 39.96 -22.80
N ILE A 36 -27.43 38.81 -22.86
CA ILE A 36 -26.76 37.52 -22.73
C ILE A 36 -25.87 37.46 -23.96
N VAL A 37 -24.59 37.79 -23.79
CA VAL A 37 -23.57 37.45 -24.77
C VAL A 37 -23.67 35.93 -24.88
N PRO A 38 -24.07 35.36 -26.04
CA PRO A 38 -24.07 33.90 -26.17
C PRO A 38 -22.65 33.45 -25.91
N ALA A 39 -22.47 32.57 -24.92
CA ALA A 39 -21.19 31.92 -24.72
C ALA A 39 -20.80 31.32 -26.08
N GLY A 40 -19.67 31.78 -26.63
CA GLY A 40 -19.11 31.14 -27.82
C GLY A 40 -18.92 29.65 -27.52
N PRO A 41 -18.86 28.79 -28.57
CA PRO A 41 -18.67 27.36 -28.35
C PRO A 41 -17.47 27.13 -27.43
N ALA A 42 -17.67 26.36 -26.36
CA ALA A 42 -16.60 25.98 -25.45
C ALA A 42 -15.50 25.33 -26.29
N ARG A 43 -14.30 25.91 -26.30
CA ARG A 43 -13.15 25.32 -27.00
C ARG A 43 -12.54 24.27 -26.08
N ALA A 44 -12.33 23.05 -26.58
CA ALA A 44 -11.57 22.04 -25.86
C ALA A 44 -10.17 22.59 -25.53
N GLN A 45 -9.83 22.66 -24.25
CA GLN A 45 -8.50 23.05 -23.78
C GLN A 45 -8.00 22.04 -22.77
N SER A 46 -6.73 21.66 -22.92
CA SER A 46 -6.01 20.82 -21.97
C SER A 46 -5.81 21.54 -20.64
N VAL A 47 -5.77 20.76 -19.56
CA VAL A 47 -5.15 21.19 -18.30
C VAL A 47 -3.68 21.50 -18.60
N ASN A 48 -3.18 22.66 -18.17
CA ASN A 48 -1.82 23.12 -18.48
C ASN A 48 -0.96 23.21 -17.23
N ASP A 49 0.35 23.25 -17.43
CA ASP A 49 1.37 23.46 -16.39
C ASP A 49 1.28 22.46 -15.24
N LEU A 50 0.93 21.20 -15.51
CA LEU A 50 1.00 20.17 -14.50
C LEU A 50 2.44 20.02 -14.05
N THR A 51 2.65 20.18 -12.75
CA THR A 51 3.90 19.95 -12.05
C THR A 51 3.69 18.90 -10.97
N ALA A 52 4.72 18.10 -10.73
CA ALA A 52 4.78 17.13 -9.64
C ALA A 52 6.05 17.43 -8.84
N THR A 53 5.90 17.54 -7.52
CA THR A 53 7.01 17.84 -6.62
C THR A 53 6.98 16.83 -5.48
N ALA A 54 8.12 16.18 -5.21
CA ALA A 54 8.24 15.34 -4.02
C ALA A 54 8.11 16.20 -2.76
N ASN A 55 7.32 15.73 -1.81
CA ASN A 55 7.16 16.34 -0.50
C ASN A 55 7.44 15.27 0.56
N GLY A 56 8.70 14.85 0.65
CA GLY A 56 9.15 13.76 1.50
C GLY A 56 9.10 12.38 0.83
N PRO A 57 9.36 11.31 1.62
CA PRO A 57 9.51 9.95 1.10
C PRO A 57 8.19 9.30 0.67
N THR A 58 7.04 9.82 1.11
CA THR A 58 5.74 9.15 0.92
C THR A 58 4.69 9.99 0.21
N GLN A 59 5.06 11.18 -0.25
CA GLN A 59 4.10 12.12 -0.84
C GLN A 59 4.69 12.82 -2.06
N ILE A 60 3.86 12.94 -3.08
CA ILE A 60 4.09 13.82 -4.23
C ILE A 60 2.90 14.78 -4.31
N ASP A 61 3.21 16.07 -4.34
CA ASP A 61 2.24 17.13 -4.53
C ASP A 61 2.14 17.50 -6.01
N LEU A 62 0.92 17.49 -6.52
CA LEU A 62 0.56 17.89 -7.86
C LEU A 62 -0.02 19.30 -7.82
N ALA A 63 0.39 20.14 -8.77
CA ALA A 63 -0.18 21.46 -8.99
C ALA A 63 -0.31 21.72 -10.49
N TRP A 64 -1.39 22.36 -10.90
CA TRP A 64 -1.66 22.67 -12.30
C TRP A 64 -2.37 24.01 -12.46
N THR A 65 -2.49 24.46 -13.70
CA THR A 65 -3.32 25.61 -14.07
C THR A 65 -4.68 25.11 -14.56
N ALA A 66 -5.76 25.66 -14.01
CA ALA A 66 -7.11 25.34 -14.46
C ALA A 66 -7.28 25.67 -15.96
N PRO A 67 -7.97 24.81 -16.73
CA PRO A 67 -8.21 25.06 -18.15
C PRO A 67 -9.08 26.32 -18.33
N ASN A 68 -8.67 27.21 -19.24
CA ASN A 68 -9.44 28.42 -19.55
C ASN A 68 -10.46 28.14 -20.66
N LEU A 69 -11.66 27.75 -20.25
CA LEU A 69 -12.74 27.42 -21.19
C LEU A 69 -13.38 28.65 -21.86
N GLY A 70 -13.03 29.86 -21.42
CA GLY A 70 -13.71 31.09 -21.81
C GLY A 70 -15.13 31.18 -21.22
N GLY A 71 -15.79 32.33 -21.38
CA GLY A 71 -17.22 32.48 -21.05
C GLY A 71 -17.59 32.37 -19.55
N GLY A 72 -16.61 32.34 -18.64
CA GLY A 72 -16.85 32.20 -17.20
C GLY A 72 -17.02 30.75 -16.72
N PHE A 73 -16.73 29.76 -17.56
CA PHE A 73 -16.75 28.34 -17.19
C PHE A 73 -15.41 27.91 -16.58
N SER A 74 -15.48 27.06 -15.56
CA SER A 74 -14.35 26.40 -14.93
C SER A 74 -14.59 24.90 -14.86
N ALA A 75 -13.52 24.11 -14.69
CA ALA A 75 -13.65 22.71 -14.35
C ALA A 75 -14.36 22.54 -12.99
N ASP A 76 -15.26 21.57 -12.90
CA ASP A 76 -15.96 21.20 -11.66
C ASP A 76 -15.12 20.20 -10.84
N GLY A 77 -14.23 19.47 -11.51
CA GLY A 77 -13.33 18.49 -10.94
C GLY A 77 -12.26 18.07 -11.95
N TYR A 78 -11.42 17.13 -11.55
CA TYR A 78 -10.37 16.56 -12.39
C TYR A 78 -10.30 15.05 -12.19
N GLU A 79 -10.09 14.32 -13.27
CA GLU A 79 -9.62 12.94 -13.22
C GLU A 79 -8.08 12.97 -13.21
N ILE A 80 -7.48 12.20 -12.31
CA ILE A 80 -6.03 12.07 -12.15
C ILE A 80 -5.65 10.63 -12.46
N GLU A 81 -4.77 10.45 -13.44
CA GLU A 81 -4.18 9.16 -13.76
C GLU A 81 -2.71 9.14 -13.36
N VAL A 82 -2.25 7.97 -12.92
CA VAL A 82 -0.87 7.70 -12.53
C VAL A 82 -0.32 6.52 -13.32
N SER A 83 0.97 6.60 -13.67
CA SER A 83 1.73 5.47 -14.21
C SER A 83 2.98 5.22 -13.38
N THR A 84 3.31 3.94 -13.21
CA THR A 84 4.55 3.46 -12.61
C THR A 84 5.58 2.99 -13.64
N THR A 85 5.21 2.99 -14.93
CA THR A 85 6.02 2.39 -16.02
C THR A 85 6.60 3.41 -17.00
N GLY A 86 6.24 4.69 -16.86
CA GLY A 86 6.75 5.76 -17.72
C GLY A 86 5.65 6.68 -18.24
N ALA A 87 6.04 7.74 -18.95
CA ALA A 87 5.11 8.66 -19.60
C ALA A 87 4.30 7.99 -20.73
N ASP A 88 4.90 7.04 -21.44
CA ASP A 88 4.26 6.23 -22.48
C ASP A 88 3.77 4.86 -21.96
N GLY A 89 3.74 4.72 -20.63
CA GLY A 89 3.42 3.47 -19.95
C GLY A 89 1.93 3.19 -19.82
N THR A 90 1.61 2.17 -19.03
CA THR A 90 0.22 1.87 -18.64
C THR A 90 -0.24 2.88 -17.60
N TRP A 91 -1.39 3.50 -17.85
CA TRP A 91 -2.03 4.47 -16.97
C TRP A 91 -3.14 3.81 -16.16
N THR A 92 -3.25 4.19 -14.89
CA THR A 92 -4.33 3.78 -13.99
C THR A 92 -4.97 5.01 -13.36
N THR A 93 -6.29 5.01 -13.21
CA THR A 93 -7.02 6.09 -12.52
C THR A 93 -6.64 6.11 -11.04
N LEU A 94 -5.99 7.19 -10.58
CA LEU A 94 -5.69 7.46 -9.18
C LEU A 94 -6.91 8.10 -8.49
N VAL A 95 -7.52 9.08 -9.16
CA VAL A 95 -8.75 9.75 -8.71
C VAL A 95 -9.66 9.88 -9.91
N SER A 96 -10.87 9.32 -9.82
CA SER A 96 -11.85 9.40 -10.91
C SER A 96 -12.52 10.77 -11.02
N ASP A 97 -12.72 11.46 -9.89
CA ASP A 97 -13.19 12.85 -9.83
C ASP A 97 -12.74 13.48 -8.50
N THR A 98 -12.01 14.59 -8.55
CA THR A 98 -11.64 15.36 -7.34
C THR A 98 -12.85 16.00 -6.66
N GLY A 99 -13.98 16.14 -7.35
CA GLY A 99 -15.19 16.81 -6.87
C GLY A 99 -14.97 18.28 -6.49
N SER A 100 -13.89 18.89 -7.00
CA SER A 100 -13.42 20.20 -6.61
C SER A 100 -12.64 20.88 -7.73
N ALA A 101 -12.89 22.18 -7.91
CA ALA A 101 -12.15 23.06 -8.82
C ALA A 101 -10.73 23.42 -8.32
N ALA A 102 -10.31 22.91 -7.16
CA ALA A 102 -8.95 23.11 -6.65
C ALA A 102 -7.91 22.58 -7.66
N THR A 103 -6.81 23.33 -7.81
CA THR A 103 -5.75 23.01 -8.78
C THR A 103 -4.51 22.39 -8.12
N LYS A 104 -4.74 21.65 -7.04
CA LYS A 104 -3.72 20.97 -6.25
C LYS A 104 -4.25 19.62 -5.77
N TYR A 105 -3.37 18.63 -5.70
CA TYR A 105 -3.67 17.32 -5.14
C TYR A 105 -2.43 16.70 -4.51
N SER A 106 -2.57 16.09 -3.34
CA SER A 106 -1.46 15.41 -2.65
C SER A 106 -1.64 13.90 -2.80
N HIS A 107 -0.77 13.24 -3.56
CA HIS A 107 -0.71 11.78 -3.61
C HIS A 107 0.16 11.27 -2.46
N THR A 108 -0.49 10.73 -1.42
CA THR A 108 0.17 10.17 -0.22
C THR A 108 0.24 8.64 -0.27
N GLY A 109 0.99 8.04 0.66
CA GLY A 109 1.14 6.59 0.79
C GLY A 109 2.05 5.96 -0.26
N LEU A 110 2.95 6.77 -0.85
CA LEU A 110 3.95 6.31 -1.81
C LEU A 110 5.13 5.64 -1.09
N THR A 111 5.88 4.83 -1.83
CA THR A 111 7.15 4.26 -1.37
C THR A 111 8.29 5.24 -1.65
N ALA A 112 9.22 5.38 -0.71
CA ALA A 112 10.41 6.21 -0.85
C ALA A 112 11.26 5.85 -2.07
N GLY A 113 11.88 6.86 -2.69
CA GLY A 113 12.75 6.70 -3.86
C GLY A 113 12.06 6.17 -5.12
N THR A 114 10.72 6.20 -5.20
CA THR A 114 9.99 5.70 -6.37
C THR A 114 9.50 6.83 -7.26
N THR A 115 9.69 6.67 -8.57
CA THR A 115 9.18 7.62 -9.57
C THR A 115 7.73 7.31 -9.91
N ARG A 116 6.94 8.37 -10.07
CA ARG A 116 5.56 8.32 -10.55
C ARG A 116 5.38 9.34 -11.67
N TYR A 117 4.54 8.97 -12.63
CA TYR A 117 4.16 9.81 -13.76
C TYR A 117 2.67 10.12 -13.64
N TYR A 118 2.28 11.36 -13.91
CA TYR A 118 0.93 11.86 -13.71
C TYR A 118 0.45 12.58 -14.96
N ARG A 119 -0.83 12.41 -15.28
CA ARG A 119 -1.57 13.24 -16.23
C ARG A 119 -2.97 13.48 -15.69
N LEU A 120 -3.55 14.62 -16.06
CA LEU A 120 -4.87 15.03 -15.59
C LEU A 120 -5.80 15.35 -16.75
N SER A 121 -7.08 15.14 -16.51
CA SER A 121 -8.17 15.43 -17.43
C SER A 121 -9.22 16.28 -16.69
N GLY A 122 -9.64 17.41 -17.26
CA GLY A 122 -10.67 18.26 -16.65
C GLY A 122 -12.06 17.63 -16.76
N MET A 123 -12.85 17.70 -15.69
CA MET A 123 -14.24 17.25 -15.66
C MET A 123 -15.21 18.44 -15.62
N TYR A 124 -16.31 18.32 -16.38
CA TYR A 124 -17.30 19.38 -16.56
C TYR A 124 -18.71 18.80 -16.47
N VAL A 125 -19.48 19.23 -15.47
CA VAL A 125 -20.86 18.74 -15.23
C VAL A 125 -21.88 19.53 -16.09
N ARG A 126 -21.48 20.68 -16.66
CA ARG A 126 -22.39 21.64 -17.33
C ARG A 126 -22.07 21.93 -18.80
N ALA A 127 -21.12 21.23 -19.41
CA ALA A 127 -20.82 21.43 -20.83
C ALA A 127 -21.95 20.86 -21.71
N ILE A 128 -22.91 21.71 -22.06
CA ILE A 128 -23.94 21.49 -23.09
C ILE A 128 -23.25 21.55 -24.46
N SER A 129 -22.62 20.45 -24.84
CA SER A 129 -22.41 19.96 -26.21
C SER A 129 -21.44 18.78 -26.09
N ASP A 130 -21.74 17.66 -26.75
CA ASP A 130 -21.03 16.37 -26.72
C ASP A 130 -19.55 16.43 -27.21
N GLU A 131 -18.90 17.59 -27.20
CA GLU A 131 -17.62 17.82 -27.87
C GLU A 131 -16.66 18.73 -27.07
N ALA A 132 -16.82 18.84 -25.75
CA ALA A 132 -15.71 19.26 -24.91
C ALA A 132 -14.76 18.05 -24.75
N ALA A 133 -13.92 17.82 -25.76
CA ALA A 133 -12.91 16.77 -25.70
C ALA A 133 -12.12 16.92 -24.39
N ILE A 134 -12.20 15.89 -23.54
CA ILE A 134 -11.44 15.77 -22.31
C ILE A 134 -9.99 15.56 -22.72
N LEU A 135 -9.24 16.66 -22.88
CA LEU A 135 -7.85 16.61 -23.27
C LEU A 135 -6.99 16.43 -22.02
N SER A 136 -6.17 15.38 -22.04
CA SER A 136 -5.17 15.16 -21.01
C SER A 136 -4.15 16.30 -20.98
N SER A 137 -3.62 16.59 -19.80
CA SER A 137 -2.51 17.52 -19.58
C SER A 137 -1.21 17.04 -20.22
N ASN A 138 -0.16 17.85 -20.08
CA ASN A 138 1.21 17.34 -20.14
C ASN A 138 1.42 16.23 -19.08
N VAL A 139 2.40 15.35 -19.31
CA VAL A 139 2.85 14.41 -18.29
C VAL A 139 3.82 15.13 -17.35
N ALA A 140 3.59 15.00 -16.06
CA ALA A 140 4.55 15.40 -15.03
C ALA A 140 5.06 14.17 -14.29
N SER A 141 6.27 14.25 -13.75
CA SER A 141 6.83 13.17 -12.95
C SER A 141 7.65 13.70 -11.80
N ALA A 142 7.62 12.98 -10.69
CA ALA A 142 8.52 13.21 -9.57
C ALA A 142 8.96 11.86 -8.98
N THR A 143 10.10 11.87 -8.33
CA THR A 143 10.61 10.75 -7.52
C THR A 143 10.51 11.18 -6.07
N THR A 144 9.83 10.39 -5.23
CA THR A 144 9.80 10.64 -3.78
C THR A 144 11.22 10.69 -3.22
N ASP A 145 11.40 11.43 -2.12
CA ASP A 145 12.70 11.51 -1.48
C ASP A 145 13.17 10.11 -1.03
N ALA A 146 14.48 9.93 -0.90
CA ALA A 146 15.04 8.71 -0.36
C ALA A 146 14.59 8.51 1.09
N ALA A 147 14.37 7.25 1.49
CA ALA A 147 14.10 6.95 2.89
C ALA A 147 15.32 7.31 3.74
N THR A 148 15.07 7.91 4.90
CA THR A 148 16.09 8.27 5.88
C THR A 148 16.03 7.39 7.12
N GLU A 149 15.04 6.50 7.22
CA GLU A 149 14.73 5.75 8.43
C GLU A 149 14.73 4.23 8.15
N VAL A 150 15.19 3.48 9.15
CA VAL A 150 15.01 2.02 9.21
C VAL A 150 13.52 1.71 9.46
N PRO A 151 13.03 0.50 9.17
CA PRO A 151 11.64 0.17 9.43
C PRO A 151 11.35 0.14 10.94
N ASP A 152 10.06 0.19 11.29
CA ASP A 152 9.62 -0.21 12.62
C ASP A 152 9.96 -1.68 12.93
N ALA A 153 10.02 -2.00 14.22
CA ALA A 153 10.18 -3.38 14.66
C ALA A 153 9.00 -4.26 14.20
N PRO A 154 9.25 -5.48 13.69
CA PRO A 154 8.19 -6.46 13.45
C PRO A 154 7.36 -6.71 14.71
N THR A 155 6.08 -7.05 14.52
CA THR A 155 5.15 -7.33 15.63
C THR A 155 4.57 -8.73 15.52
N GLY A 156 3.88 -9.19 16.57
CA GLY A 156 3.16 -10.47 16.54
C GLY A 156 4.05 -11.70 16.30
N LEU A 157 5.33 -11.64 16.69
CA LEU A 157 6.21 -12.79 16.60
C LEU A 157 5.66 -13.95 17.44
N THR A 158 5.55 -15.11 16.82
CA THR A 158 5.17 -16.37 17.46
C THR A 158 6.22 -17.43 17.17
N ALA A 159 6.43 -18.33 18.12
CA ALA A 159 7.28 -19.50 17.98
C ALA A 159 6.46 -20.75 18.35
N THR A 160 6.44 -21.75 17.47
CA THR A 160 5.66 -22.98 17.67
C THR A 160 6.54 -24.19 17.40
N ALA A 161 6.74 -25.03 18.42
CA ALA A 161 7.44 -26.30 18.24
C ALA A 161 6.64 -27.24 17.31
N LYS A 162 7.35 -27.88 16.40
CA LYS A 162 6.84 -28.88 15.45
C LYS A 162 7.63 -30.17 15.63
N GLY A 163 7.33 -30.89 16.70
CA GLY A 163 8.04 -32.11 17.08
C GLY A 163 9.35 -31.83 17.80
N GLN A 164 10.28 -32.77 17.68
CA GLN A 164 11.51 -32.81 18.47
C GLN A 164 12.64 -31.94 17.90
N THR A 165 12.58 -31.59 16.61
CA THR A 165 13.75 -31.02 15.90
C THR A 165 13.47 -29.71 15.15
N ARG A 166 12.26 -29.16 15.28
CA ARG A 166 11.83 -27.97 14.53
C ARG A 166 11.00 -27.01 15.37
N ILE A 167 11.25 -25.71 15.20
CA ILE A 167 10.39 -24.63 15.67
C ILE A 167 10.05 -23.73 14.47
N ASP A 168 8.76 -23.47 14.28
CA ASP A 168 8.26 -22.55 13.26
C ASP A 168 8.00 -21.17 13.85
N LEU A 169 8.46 -20.16 13.13
CA LEU A 169 8.29 -18.76 13.43
C LEU A 169 7.31 -18.12 12.44
N ALA A 170 6.48 -17.22 12.95
CA ALA A 170 5.65 -16.34 12.13
C ALA A 170 5.56 -14.97 12.80
N TRP A 171 5.57 -13.90 12.01
CA TRP A 171 5.47 -12.51 12.48
C TRP A 171 4.66 -11.64 11.52
N THR A 172 4.41 -10.41 11.93
CA THR A 172 3.76 -9.37 11.13
C THR A 172 4.80 -8.34 10.69
N ALA A 173 4.80 -8.02 9.40
CA ALA A 173 5.65 -6.98 8.84
C ALA A 173 5.33 -5.60 9.44
N PRO A 174 6.31 -4.71 9.60
CA PRO A 174 6.03 -3.33 9.98
C PRO A 174 5.17 -2.63 8.93
N SER A 175 4.27 -1.75 9.39
CA SER A 175 3.33 -1.02 8.54
C SER A 175 3.81 0.38 8.15
N ASP A 176 5.03 0.75 8.51
CA ASP A 176 5.50 2.12 8.33
C ASP A 176 5.72 2.45 6.84
N ALA A 177 4.89 3.36 6.34
CA ALA A 177 4.98 3.85 4.98
C ALA A 177 6.17 4.82 4.80
N ALA A 178 6.62 5.49 5.87
CA ALA A 178 7.69 6.48 5.83
C ALA A 178 9.08 5.86 5.63
N ALA A 179 9.26 4.62 6.09
CA ALA A 179 10.47 3.84 5.88
C ALA A 179 10.56 3.31 4.43
N ALA A 180 11.79 3.10 3.93
CA ALA A 180 11.98 2.33 2.70
C ALA A 180 11.35 0.94 2.87
N ALA A 181 10.82 0.41 1.75
CA ALA A 181 10.21 -0.90 1.73
C ALA A 181 11.12 -1.97 2.35
N VAL A 182 10.54 -2.84 3.16
CA VAL A 182 11.26 -3.97 3.76
C VAL A 182 11.80 -4.86 2.64
N THR A 183 13.09 -5.14 2.69
CA THR A 183 13.81 -6.01 1.73
C THR A 183 14.13 -7.37 2.32
N GLY A 184 14.07 -7.51 3.65
CA GLY A 184 14.39 -8.75 4.36
C GLY A 184 14.16 -8.66 5.86
N TYR A 185 14.49 -9.75 6.56
CA TYR A 185 14.44 -9.83 8.01
C TYR A 185 15.72 -10.47 8.56
N ARG A 186 16.20 -9.96 9.69
CA ARG A 186 17.21 -10.61 10.52
C ARG A 186 16.49 -11.43 11.58
N ILE A 187 16.86 -12.70 11.72
CA ILE A 187 16.30 -13.61 12.73
C ILE A 187 17.41 -13.97 13.69
N GLU A 188 17.22 -13.64 14.96
CA GLU A 188 18.16 -13.97 16.03
C GLU A 188 17.58 -15.04 16.94
N VAL A 189 18.46 -15.90 17.45
CA VAL A 189 18.12 -16.97 18.38
C VAL A 189 18.99 -16.89 19.62
N SER A 190 18.39 -17.21 20.77
CA SER A 190 19.06 -17.30 22.05
C SER A 190 18.67 -18.59 22.79
N PRO A 191 19.58 -19.21 23.55
CA PRO A 191 19.25 -20.29 24.48
C PRO A 191 18.45 -19.84 25.70
N SER A 192 18.47 -18.56 26.08
CA SER A 192 17.95 -18.08 27.37
C SER A 192 17.18 -16.75 27.34
N GLY A 193 17.12 -16.06 26.20
CA GLY A 193 16.52 -14.72 26.04
C GLY A 193 17.37 -13.58 26.64
N ASN A 194 18.40 -13.90 27.44
CA ASN A 194 19.20 -12.91 28.14
C ASN A 194 20.07 -12.06 27.19
N ALA A 195 20.31 -10.81 27.57
CA ALA A 195 21.24 -9.94 26.85
C ALA A 195 22.62 -10.62 26.68
N GLY A 196 23.23 -10.48 25.49
CA GLY A 196 24.52 -11.07 25.16
C GLY A 196 24.50 -12.55 24.74
N THR A 197 23.33 -13.22 24.77
CA THR A 197 23.20 -14.63 24.34
C THR A 197 22.59 -14.79 22.94
N TRP A 198 22.22 -13.67 22.32
CA TRP A 198 21.62 -13.61 21.00
C TRP A 198 22.66 -13.82 19.90
N THR A 199 22.33 -14.66 18.93
CA THR A 199 23.16 -14.95 17.76
C THR A 199 22.30 -14.90 16.50
N ASN A 200 22.91 -14.55 15.36
CA ASN A 200 22.20 -14.56 14.08
C ASN A 200 21.91 -16.01 13.68
N LEU A 201 20.63 -16.36 13.66
CA LEU A 201 20.16 -17.58 12.99
C LEU A 201 20.10 -17.36 11.48
N VAL A 202 19.60 -16.19 11.08
CA VAL A 202 19.58 -15.70 9.70
C VAL A 202 19.96 -14.23 9.71
N ALA A 203 21.04 -13.86 9.01
CA ALA A 203 21.49 -12.48 8.96
C ALA A 203 20.57 -11.59 8.11
N ASP A 204 20.06 -12.13 7.00
CA ASP A 204 19.09 -11.50 6.11
C ASP A 204 18.33 -12.59 5.34
N THR A 205 17.00 -12.58 5.37
CA THR A 205 16.15 -13.49 4.59
C THR A 205 16.13 -13.17 3.09
N GLY A 206 16.53 -11.95 2.68
CA GLY A 206 16.54 -11.50 1.29
C GLY A 206 15.15 -11.42 0.65
N GLY A 207 14.10 -11.35 1.46
CA GLY A 207 12.73 -11.28 0.98
C GLY A 207 11.71 -10.92 2.06
N THR A 208 10.50 -10.59 1.62
CA THR A 208 9.42 -10.05 2.46
C THR A 208 8.58 -11.11 3.17
N GLY A 209 8.89 -12.40 3.00
CA GLY A 209 8.18 -13.49 3.68
C GLY A 209 8.26 -13.36 5.20
N THR A 210 7.15 -13.62 5.89
CA THR A 210 7.02 -13.38 7.35
C THR A 210 6.95 -14.68 8.16
N THR A 211 7.54 -15.75 7.64
CA THR A 211 7.61 -17.05 8.29
C THR A 211 9.00 -17.66 8.12
N TYR A 212 9.45 -18.44 9.11
CA TYR A 212 10.72 -19.14 9.05
C TYR A 212 10.68 -20.46 9.85
N SER A 213 11.37 -21.50 9.37
CA SER A 213 11.48 -22.79 10.07
C SER A 213 12.90 -23.02 10.57
N HIS A 214 13.09 -22.99 11.89
CA HIS A 214 14.35 -23.40 12.51
C HIS A 214 14.36 -24.92 12.70
N THR A 215 15.06 -25.64 11.85
CA THR A 215 15.22 -27.11 11.87
C THR A 215 16.56 -27.56 12.43
N GLY A 216 16.69 -28.85 12.78
CA GLY A 216 17.95 -29.43 13.27
C GLY A 216 18.18 -29.18 14.77
N LEU A 217 17.13 -28.83 15.51
CA LEU A 217 17.17 -28.67 16.96
C LEU A 217 17.26 -30.02 17.65
N GLN A 218 17.74 -30.01 18.89
CA GLN A 218 17.70 -31.18 19.77
C GLN A 218 16.31 -31.28 20.42
N PRO A 219 15.87 -32.49 20.81
CA PRO A 219 14.67 -32.68 21.62
C PRO A 219 14.75 -31.93 22.95
N ASP A 220 13.59 -31.58 23.53
CA ASP A 220 13.45 -30.93 24.83
C ASP A 220 14.34 -29.68 25.03
N THR A 221 14.48 -28.88 23.96
CA THR A 221 15.39 -27.74 23.93
C THR A 221 14.62 -26.43 23.78
N ALA A 222 14.71 -25.57 24.79
CA ALA A 222 14.15 -24.23 24.75
C ALA A 222 14.98 -23.30 23.86
N ARG A 223 14.29 -22.50 23.05
CA ARG A 223 14.87 -21.45 22.22
C ARG A 223 14.01 -20.20 22.27
N HIS A 224 14.69 -19.06 22.30
CA HIS A 224 14.12 -17.73 22.29
C HIS A 224 14.47 -17.05 20.97
N TYR A 225 13.55 -16.28 20.42
CA TYR A 225 13.62 -15.71 19.09
C TYR A 225 13.21 -14.25 19.11
N ARG A 226 13.86 -13.46 18.27
CA ARG A 226 13.46 -12.09 17.94
C ARG A 226 13.76 -11.82 16.47
N VAL A 227 12.97 -10.95 15.86
CA VAL A 227 13.08 -10.64 14.43
C VAL A 227 13.18 -9.14 14.23
N SER A 228 14.12 -8.70 13.39
CA SER A 228 14.26 -7.29 12.96
C SER A 228 13.95 -7.19 11.47
N ALA A 229 13.31 -6.10 11.04
CA ALA A 229 13.10 -5.79 9.63
C ALA A 229 14.33 -5.10 9.04
N ILE A 230 14.60 -5.35 7.76
CA ILE A 230 15.73 -4.77 7.01
C ILE A 230 15.16 -3.99 5.83
N ASN A 231 15.66 -2.78 5.60
CA ASN A 231 15.48 -2.04 4.36
C ASN A 231 16.83 -1.50 3.84
N SER A 232 16.80 -0.65 2.81
CA SER A 232 18.00 -0.03 2.24
C SER A 232 18.75 0.91 3.17
N VAL A 233 18.11 1.39 4.25
CA VAL A 233 18.73 2.27 5.26
C VAL A 233 19.45 1.44 6.32
N GLY A 234 18.85 0.33 6.74
CA GLY A 234 19.45 -0.55 7.74
C GLY A 234 18.46 -1.52 8.38
N THR A 235 18.79 -1.96 9.59
CA THR A 235 18.00 -2.93 10.35
C THR A 235 17.28 -2.25 11.51
N SER A 236 16.00 -2.56 11.70
CA SER A 236 15.17 -2.06 12.80
C SER A 236 15.63 -2.57 14.17
N GLU A 237 15.05 -2.00 15.22
CA GLU A 237 14.97 -2.66 16.53
C GLU A 237 14.29 -4.05 16.40
N PRO A 238 14.64 -5.02 17.24
CA PRO A 238 14.01 -6.34 17.21
C PRO A 238 12.58 -6.30 17.74
N SER A 239 11.77 -7.26 17.29
CA SER A 239 10.44 -7.54 17.84
C SER A 239 10.48 -7.88 19.33
N THR A 240 9.31 -7.92 19.97
CA THR A 240 9.16 -8.66 21.22
C THR A 240 9.61 -10.11 21.03
N GLU A 241 10.19 -10.68 22.09
CA GLU A 241 10.65 -12.06 22.09
C GLU A 241 9.48 -13.05 22.00
N ALA A 242 9.70 -14.14 21.29
CA ALA A 242 8.90 -15.36 21.40
C ALA A 242 9.79 -16.55 21.71
N SER A 243 9.28 -17.55 22.43
CA SER A 243 10.02 -18.76 22.75
C SER A 243 9.18 -20.01 22.59
N ALA A 244 9.86 -21.12 22.33
CA ALA A 244 9.26 -22.44 22.29
C ALA A 244 10.31 -23.49 22.70
N THR A 245 9.82 -24.63 23.18
CA THR A 245 10.62 -25.80 23.53
C THR A 245 10.22 -26.93 22.60
N THR A 246 11.19 -27.55 21.94
CA THR A 246 10.95 -28.76 21.13
C THR A 246 10.38 -29.89 21.99
N SER A 247 9.62 -30.79 21.38
CA SER A 247 9.04 -31.92 22.12
C SER A 247 10.15 -32.83 22.68
N PRO A 248 9.95 -33.43 23.86
CA PRO A 248 10.89 -34.41 24.40
C PRO A 248 10.84 -35.73 23.63
N LEU A 249 11.87 -36.55 23.82
CA LEU A 249 11.84 -37.94 23.39
C LEU A 249 10.79 -38.73 24.20
N VAL A 250 10.08 -39.62 23.54
CA VAL A 250 9.12 -40.53 24.17
C VAL A 250 9.78 -41.90 24.31
N ALA A 251 9.78 -42.47 25.52
CA ALA A 251 10.40 -43.77 25.78
C ALA A 251 9.58 -44.93 25.17
N PRO A 252 10.23 -46.00 24.65
CA PRO A 252 9.54 -47.22 24.29
C PRO A 252 8.93 -47.87 25.54
N THR A 253 7.83 -48.60 25.37
CA THR A 253 7.08 -49.23 26.47
C THR A 253 6.98 -50.75 26.27
N GLY A 254 6.46 -51.48 27.25
CA GLY A 254 6.16 -52.90 27.08
C GLY A 254 7.39 -53.79 26.85
N LEU A 255 8.56 -53.44 27.40
CA LEU A 255 9.75 -54.28 27.31
C LEU A 255 9.48 -55.66 27.95
N THR A 256 9.66 -56.71 27.17
CA THR A 256 9.54 -58.10 27.58
C THR A 256 10.81 -58.85 27.20
N ALA A 257 11.19 -59.81 28.03
CA ALA A 257 12.31 -60.71 27.81
C ALA A 257 11.83 -62.15 27.83
N THR A 258 12.06 -62.89 26.75
CA THR A 258 11.64 -64.29 26.62
C THR A 258 12.86 -65.19 26.42
N VAL A 259 13.09 -66.13 27.33
CA VAL A 259 14.14 -67.14 27.18
C VAL A 259 13.78 -68.08 26.02
N LYS A 260 14.69 -68.24 25.05
CA LYS A 260 14.52 -69.15 23.90
C LYS A 260 15.47 -70.34 23.93
N GLY A 261 16.40 -70.38 24.89
CA GLY A 261 17.34 -71.48 25.08
C GLY A 261 18.43 -71.10 26.08
N GLN A 262 19.42 -71.99 26.24
CA GLN A 262 20.49 -71.81 27.22
C GLN A 262 21.38 -70.57 26.98
N THR A 263 21.40 -70.05 25.74
CA THR A 263 22.28 -68.93 25.32
C THR A 263 21.53 -67.80 24.61
N ARG A 264 20.20 -67.78 24.65
CA ARG A 264 19.40 -66.78 23.91
C ARG A 264 18.20 -66.28 24.70
N ILE A 265 18.11 -64.96 24.81
CA ILE A 265 16.94 -64.22 25.28
C ILE A 265 16.50 -63.31 24.14
N ASP A 266 15.24 -63.40 23.75
CA ASP A 266 14.64 -62.45 22.82
C ASP A 266 14.03 -61.28 23.60
N LEU A 267 14.33 -60.06 23.18
CA LEU A 267 13.73 -58.84 23.72
C LEU A 267 12.68 -58.32 22.73
N ALA A 268 11.55 -57.88 23.25
CA ALA A 268 10.51 -57.20 22.48
C ALA A 268 9.99 -56.01 23.26
N TRP A 269 9.65 -54.92 22.56
CA TRP A 269 9.06 -53.71 23.13
C TRP A 269 8.11 -53.06 22.12
N THR A 270 7.27 -52.16 22.62
CA THR A 270 6.39 -51.31 21.83
C THR A 270 7.11 -49.99 21.55
N ALA A 271 7.24 -49.63 20.28
CA ALA A 271 7.79 -48.35 19.86
C ALA A 271 6.91 -47.18 20.36
N PRO A 272 7.49 -45.99 20.59
CA PRO A 272 6.72 -44.80 20.91
C PRO A 272 5.70 -44.46 19.81
N ASP A 273 4.49 -44.09 20.22
CA ASP A 273 3.45 -43.58 19.31
C ASP A 273 3.66 -42.07 19.09
N VAL A 274 4.45 -41.74 18.08
CA VAL A 274 4.83 -40.37 17.73
C VAL A 274 4.69 -40.17 16.22
N ALA A 275 4.65 -38.91 15.77
CA ALA A 275 4.64 -38.60 14.35
C ALA A 275 5.86 -39.20 13.63
N ALA A 276 5.73 -39.57 12.36
CA ALA A 276 6.80 -40.26 11.62
C ALA A 276 8.12 -39.47 11.58
N ALA A 277 8.07 -38.14 11.58
CA ALA A 277 9.26 -37.27 11.62
C ALA A 277 10.00 -37.30 12.98
N ASP A 278 9.33 -37.74 14.05
CA ASP A 278 9.83 -37.85 15.42
C ASP A 278 10.08 -39.31 15.84
N ALA A 279 9.89 -40.26 14.92
CA ALA A 279 10.07 -41.67 15.20
C ALA A 279 11.56 -41.98 15.51
N PRO A 280 11.84 -42.83 16.51
CA PRO A 280 13.21 -43.17 16.86
C PRO A 280 13.91 -43.89 15.70
N THR A 281 15.13 -43.45 15.37
CA THR A 281 15.98 -44.10 14.35
C THR A 281 16.74 -45.31 14.89
N GLY A 282 16.75 -45.50 16.22
CA GLY A 282 17.38 -46.62 16.88
C GLY A 282 17.04 -46.66 18.37
N TYR A 283 17.40 -47.76 19.02
CA TYR A 283 17.24 -47.97 20.46
C TYR A 283 18.58 -48.34 21.07
N LYS A 284 18.85 -47.82 22.27
CA LYS A 284 19.94 -48.28 23.12
C LYS A 284 19.40 -49.38 24.04
N VAL A 285 20.03 -50.55 24.03
CA VAL A 285 19.71 -51.66 24.93
C VAL A 285 20.84 -51.81 25.93
N GLU A 286 20.50 -51.81 27.21
CA GLU A 286 21.45 -51.96 28.32
C GLU A 286 21.13 -53.23 29.11
N VAL A 287 22.17 -53.92 29.57
CA VAL A 287 22.05 -55.14 30.37
C VAL A 287 22.86 -54.98 31.65
N SER A 288 22.26 -55.29 32.80
CA SER A 288 22.94 -55.36 34.11
C SER A 288 22.91 -56.82 34.57
N LEU A 289 24.09 -57.36 34.90
CA LEU A 289 24.22 -58.73 35.42
C LEU A 289 24.01 -58.80 36.93
N THR A 290 23.98 -57.63 37.60
CA THR A 290 23.95 -57.52 39.05
C THR A 290 22.64 -56.92 39.56
N GLY A 291 21.77 -56.43 38.67
CA GLY A 291 20.47 -55.84 39.04
C GLY A 291 20.56 -54.54 39.85
N ALA A 292 21.75 -53.96 39.93
CA ALA A 292 22.03 -52.62 40.47
C ALA A 292 22.27 -51.64 39.32
#